data_AF-A0A4Y2JAM6-F1
#
_entry.id   AF-A0A4Y2JAM6-F1
#
_cell.length_a   1.000
_cell.length_b   1.000
_cell.length_c   1.000
_cell.angle_alpha   90.00
_cell.angle_beta   90.00
_cell.angle_gamma   90.00
#
_symmetry.space_group_name_H-M   'P 1'
#
loop_
_entity.id
_entity.type
_entity.pdbx_description
1 polymer ?
#
loop_
_entity_poly.entity_id
_entity_poly.type
_entity_poly.pdbx_seq_one_letter_code
_entity_poly.pdbx_strand_id
1 'polypeptide(L)' 'MNRKKRLEFAKKQKDCTVEQWGNIMWSHEPRFSFIQDDGPTRIKREPHEDMDPSCMVPTVQANGGSIMIFVCFNGFRLG' A
#
# COMPACT_ATOMS: atom_id res chain seq x y z
N MET A 1 5.31 16.17 -5.56
CA MET A 1 4.36 17.30 -5.76
C MET A 1 3.45 17.41 -4.53
N ASN A 2 2.96 18.59 -4.13
CA ASN A 2 2.12 18.88 -2.91
C ASN A 2 2.80 19.14 -1.55
N ARG A 3 4.11 19.43 -1.49
CA ARG A 3 4.81 19.70 -0.22
C ARG A 3 4.21 20.87 0.58
N LYS A 4 3.85 21.98 -0.07
CA LYS A 4 3.26 23.17 0.59
C LYS A 4 1.92 22.86 1.26
N LYS A 5 0.98 22.27 0.52
CA LYS A 5 -0.35 21.87 1.05
C LYS A 5 -0.25 20.88 2.21
N ARG A 6 0.66 19.89 2.11
CA ARG A 6 0.92 18.93 3.20
C ARG A 6 1.46 19.62 4.45
N LEU A 7 2.34 20.62 4.29
CA LEU A 7 2.87 21.39 5.40
C LEU A 7 1.80 22.26 6.06
N GLU A 8 0.93 22.91 5.29
CA GLU A 8 -0.19 23.70 5.82
C GLU A 8 -1.18 22.83 6.60
N PHE A 9 -1.54 21.66 6.05
CA PHE A 9 -2.37 20.69 6.75
C PHE A 9 -1.73 20.24 8.07
N ALA A 10 -0.44 19.83 8.05
CA ALA A 10 0.26 19.39 9.24
C ALA A 10 0.37 20.48 10.31
N LYS A 11 0.59 21.74 9.91
CA LYS A 11 0.59 22.89 10.84
C LYS A 11 -0.80 23.11 11.46
N LYS A 12 -1.87 23.00 10.67
CA LYS A 12 -3.25 23.19 11.13
C LYS A 12 -3.68 22.10 12.13
N GLN A 13 -3.26 20.87 11.91
CA GLN A 13 -3.66 19.70 12.72
C GLN A 13 -2.63 19.34 13.81
N LYS A 14 -1.63 20.20 14.05
CA LYS A 14 -0.49 19.91 14.95
C LYS A 14 -0.93 19.59 16.38
N ASP A 15 -1.92 20.34 16.88
CA ASP A 15 -2.35 20.27 18.28
C ASP A 15 -3.64 19.41 18.45
N CYS A 16 -3.97 18.59 17.44
CA CYS A 16 -5.15 17.72 17.52
C CYS A 16 -4.97 16.60 18.54
N THR A 17 -5.97 16.42 19.38
CA THR A 17 -5.99 15.38 20.42
C THR A 17 -6.30 14.00 19.84
N VAL A 18 -5.98 12.94 20.59
CA VAL A 18 -6.30 11.56 20.21
C VAL A 18 -7.82 11.38 19.98
N GLU A 19 -8.65 11.99 20.82
CA GLU A 19 -10.11 11.95 20.67
C GLU A 19 -10.58 12.64 19.39
N GLN A 20 -9.99 13.79 19.04
CA GLN A 20 -10.30 14.48 17.80
C GLN A 20 -9.95 13.64 16.57
N TRP A 21 -8.78 12.98 16.57
CA TRP A 21 -8.40 12.03 15.52
C TRP A 21 -9.31 10.80 15.48
N GLY A 22 -9.72 10.30 16.65
CA GLY A 22 -10.58 9.12 16.76
C GLY A 22 -12.00 9.33 16.24
N ASN A 23 -12.50 10.55 16.28
CA ASN A 23 -13.83 10.92 15.77
C ASN A 23 -13.88 11.14 14.24
N ILE A 24 -12.74 11.16 13.55
CA ILE A 24 -12.70 11.30 12.09
C ILE A 24 -13.02 9.94 11.45
N MET A 25 -13.96 9.94 10.50
CA MET A 25 -14.22 8.80 9.62
C MET A 25 -13.23 8.85 8.45
N TRP A 26 -12.34 7.87 8.41
CA TRP A 26 -11.39 7.64 7.32
C TRP A 26 -11.99 6.67 6.31
N SER A 27 -11.73 6.90 5.03
CA SER A 27 -12.05 5.96 3.96
C SER A 27 -10.80 5.61 3.15
N HIS A 28 -10.76 4.39 2.63
CA HIS A 28 -9.68 3.93 1.77
C HIS A 28 -10.20 2.86 0.80
N GLU A 29 -9.51 2.71 -0.33
CA GLU A 29 -9.80 1.67 -1.33
C GLU A 29 -8.56 0.78 -1.51
N PRO A 30 -8.25 -0.10 -0.54
CA PRO A 30 -7.10 -0.98 -0.71
C PRO A 30 -7.35 -2.01 -1.81
N ARG A 31 -6.29 -2.29 -2.57
CA ARG A 31 -6.21 -3.42 -3.49
C ARG A 31 -5.42 -4.54 -2.84
N PHE A 32 -5.94 -5.77 -2.93
CA PHE A 32 -5.26 -6.98 -2.47
C PHE A 32 -5.04 -7.91 -3.67
N SER A 33 -3.77 -8.18 -3.98
CA SER A 33 -3.36 -9.09 -5.06
C SER A 33 -3.35 -10.53 -4.56
N PHE A 34 -3.79 -11.48 -5.39
CA PHE A 34 -3.95 -12.88 -4.95
C PHE A 34 -2.68 -13.72 -5.05
N ILE A 35 -1.85 -13.49 -6.08
CA ILE A 35 -0.70 -14.36 -6.39
C ILE A 35 0.62 -13.60 -6.31
N GLN A 36 0.65 -12.35 -6.74
CA GLN A 36 1.90 -11.57 -6.80
C GLN A 36 1.77 -10.26 -6.04
N ASP A 37 2.74 -10.02 -5.17
CA ASP A 37 2.90 -8.75 -4.50
C ASP A 37 3.21 -7.65 -5.51
N ASP A 38 2.77 -6.43 -5.23
CA ASP A 38 3.03 -5.26 -6.06
C ASP A 38 4.50 -4.77 -5.97
N GLY A 39 5.30 -5.40 -5.11
CA GLY A 39 6.69 -5.07 -4.85
C GLY A 39 7.67 -5.81 -5.75
N PRO A 40 8.86 -5.24 -6.02
CA PRO A 40 9.90 -5.92 -6.77
C PRO A 40 10.43 -7.12 -5.98
N THR A 41 10.38 -8.30 -6.59
CA THR A 41 11.06 -9.48 -6.06
C THR A 41 12.57 -9.34 -6.32
N ARG A 42 13.38 -9.47 -5.27
CA ARG A 42 14.84 -9.40 -5.37
C ARG A 42 15.40 -10.81 -5.55
N ILE A 43 16.13 -11.02 -6.64
CA ILE A 43 16.85 -12.26 -6.92
C ILE A 43 18.35 -11.93 -7.02
N LYS A 44 19.19 -12.78 -6.43
CA LYS A 44 20.65 -12.75 -6.63
C LYS A 44 21.01 -13.78 -7.71
N ARG A 45 21.88 -13.42 -8.65
CA ARG A 45 22.31 -14.26 -9.78
C ARG A 45 23.81 -14.11 -9.98
N GLU A 46 24.49 -15.20 -10.31
CA GLU A 46 25.88 -15.16 -10.77
C GLU A 46 25.92 -15.00 -12.32
N PRO A 47 27.09 -14.66 -12.92
CA PRO A 47 27.21 -14.59 -14.37
C PRO A 47 26.82 -15.91 -15.04
N HIS A 48 26.01 -15.84 -16.10
CA HIS A 48 25.49 -16.99 -16.88
C HIS A 48 24.35 -17.81 -16.23
N GLU A 49 23.77 -17.35 -15.12
CA GLU A 49 22.57 -17.97 -14.50
C GLU A 49 21.25 -17.25 -14.87
N ASP A 50 21.26 -16.37 -15.87
CA ASP A 50 20.11 -15.55 -16.26
C ASP A 50 18.91 -16.38 -16.72
N MET A 51 19.17 -17.53 -17.34
CA MET A 51 18.16 -18.47 -17.80
C MET A 51 17.86 -19.60 -16.78
N ASP A 52 18.47 -19.56 -15.59
CA ASP A 52 18.15 -20.54 -14.54
C ASP A 52 16.74 -20.27 -13.98
N PRO A 53 15.86 -21.29 -13.90
CA PRO A 53 14.52 -21.12 -13.34
C PRO A 53 14.49 -20.58 -11.91
N SER A 54 15.50 -20.90 -11.09
CA SER A 54 15.65 -20.35 -9.72
C SER A 54 15.97 -18.85 -9.73
N CYS A 55 16.46 -18.35 -10.86
CA CYS A 55 16.78 -16.96 -11.08
C CYS A 55 15.62 -16.18 -11.74
N MET A 56 14.49 -16.82 -12.07
CA MET A 56 13.32 -16.18 -12.66
C MET A 56 12.16 -16.07 -11.65
N VAL A 57 11.39 -14.99 -11.75
CA VAL A 57 10.09 -14.89 -11.08
C VAL A 57 9.04 -15.20 -12.14
N PRO A 58 8.28 -16.30 -12.01
CA PRO A 58 7.17 -16.55 -12.92
C PRO A 58 6.17 -15.40 -12.78
N THR A 59 5.80 -14.76 -13.89
CA THR A 59 4.75 -13.75 -13.93
C THR A 59 3.45 -14.38 -14.39
N VAL A 60 2.37 -14.13 -13.67
CA VAL A 60 1.02 -14.50 -14.09
C VAL A 60 0.31 -13.26 -14.64
N GLN A 61 -0.54 -13.46 -15.65
CA GLN A 61 -1.32 -12.37 -16.21
C GLN A 61 -2.14 -11.68 -15.10
N ALA A 62 -2.14 -10.34 -15.10
CA ALA A 62 -2.83 -9.52 -14.10
C ALA A 62 -2.48 -9.85 -12.64
N ASN A 63 -1.24 -10.29 -12.35
CA ASN A 63 -0.76 -10.66 -11.01
C ASN A 63 -1.60 -11.77 -10.35
N GLY A 64 -2.33 -12.56 -11.15
CA GLY A 64 -3.24 -13.60 -10.67
C GLY A 64 -4.61 -13.07 -10.24
N GLY A 65 -4.91 -11.82 -10.58
CA GLY A 65 -6.10 -11.10 -10.15
C GLY A 65 -5.89 -10.34 -8.85
N SER A 66 -6.80 -9.41 -8.58
CA SER A 66 -6.85 -8.66 -7.33
C SER A 66 -8.29 -8.33 -6.97
N ILE A 67 -8.54 -8.10 -5.68
CA ILE A 67 -9.79 -7.51 -5.19
C ILE A 67 -9.53 -6.09 -4.72
N MET A 68 -10.46 -5.19 -5.05
CA MET A 68 -10.50 -3.84 -4.51
C MET A 68 -11.67 -3.77 -3.54
N ILE A 69 -11.41 -3.31 -2.32
CA ILE A 69 -12.42 -3.19 -1.28
C ILE A 69 -12.54 -1.71 -0.96
N PHE A 70 -13.77 -1.21 -0.77
CA PHE A 70 -13.98 0.09 -0.15
C PHE A 70 -14.16 -0.11 1.36
N VAL A 71 -13.34 0.57 2.17
CA VAL A 71 -13.42 0.48 3.64
C VAL A 71 -13.52 1.86 4.26
N CYS A 72 -14.27 1.93 5.36
CA CYS A 72 -14.31 3.09 6.24
C CYS A 72 -13.99 2.66 7.67
N PHE A 73 -13.34 3.52 8.45
CA PHE A 73 -13.08 3.28 9.86
C PHE A 73 -12.85 4.60 10.60
N ASN A 74 -13.03 4.59 11.91
CA ASN A 74 -12.61 5.67 12.80
C ASN A 74 -11.65 5.12 13.87
N GLY A 75 -11.19 5.95 14.82
CA GLY A 75 -10.23 5.50 15.83
C GLY A 75 -10.77 4.47 16.83
N PHE A 76 -12.07 4.15 16.76
CA PHE A 76 -12.74 3.26 17.70
C PHE A 76 -13.28 1.99 17.04
N ARG A 77 -13.66 2.04 15.75
CA ARG A 77 -14.40 0.98 15.06
C ARG A 77 -14.11 0.97 13.56
N LEU A 78 -14.25 -0.21 12.97
CA LEU A 78 -14.45 -0.38 11.53
C LEU A 78 -15.91 -0.04 11.20
N GLY A 79 -16.13 0.64 10.07
CA GLY A 79 -17.44 1.05 9.56
C GLY A 79 -17.98 0.13 8.49
#